data_AF-A0A2T9YXW2-F1
#
_entry.id   AF-A0A2T9YXW2-F1
#
_cell.length_a   1.000
_cell.length_b   1.000
_cell.length_c   1.000
_cell.angle_alpha   90.00
_cell.angle_beta   90.00
_cell.angle_gamma   90.00
#
_symmetry.space_group_name_H-M   'P 1'
#
loop_
_entity.id
_entity.type
_entity.pdbx_description
1 polymer ?
#
loop_
_entity_poly.entity_id
_entity_poly.type
_entity_poly.pdbx_seq_one_letter_code
_entity_poly.pdbx_strand_id
1 'polypeptide(L)'
;MVHGENHKSKNTDLFYHNESFRVDQGYGSVGISPYYRDVVLAGDSGLCIIDLENPYEPPFKVQVNSQWKVVNVEWCPHKCRDGYVASTVLIPT
;
A
#
# COMPACT_ATOMS: atom_id res chain seq x y z
N MET A 1 18.68 0.83 -28.63
CA MET A 1 17.26 0.44 -28.77
C MET A 1 16.53 1.12 -27.64
N VAL A 2 15.81 2.19 -27.94
CA VAL A 2 15.18 3.07 -26.95
C VAL A 2 14.00 2.32 -26.36
N HIS A 3 13.98 2.12 -25.04
CA HIS A 3 12.83 1.60 -24.32
C HIS A 3 11.69 2.59 -24.57
N GLY A 4 10.69 2.18 -25.36
CA GLY A 4 9.50 2.98 -25.61
C GLY A 4 8.71 3.08 -24.32
N GLU A 5 8.71 4.24 -23.69
CA GLU A 5 7.80 4.55 -22.60
C GLU A 5 6.38 4.53 -23.19
N ASN A 6 5.61 3.49 -22.87
CA ASN A 6 4.17 3.46 -23.13
C ASN A 6 3.53 4.52 -22.24
N HIS A 7 3.32 5.72 -22.78
CA HIS A 7 2.54 6.75 -22.10
C HIS A 7 1.09 6.27 -22.01
N LYS A 8 0.71 5.76 -20.82
CA LYS A 8 -0.69 5.51 -20.47
C LYS A 8 -1.45 6.82 -20.67
N SER A 9 -2.53 6.81 -21.43
CA SER A 9 -3.29 8.04 -21.70
C SER A 9 -3.84 8.58 -20.37
N LYS A 10 -3.86 9.91 -20.20
CA LYS A 10 -4.40 10.54 -18.97
C LYS A 10 -5.82 10.09 -18.63
N ASN A 11 -6.61 9.69 -19.64
CA ASN A 11 -7.98 9.23 -19.45
C ASN A 11 -8.04 7.82 -18.83
N THR A 12 -7.03 6.99 -19.07
CA THR A 12 -6.98 5.60 -18.59
C THR A 12 -6.08 5.40 -17.37
N ASP A 13 -5.29 6.41 -17.02
CA ASP A 13 -4.38 6.36 -15.90
C ASP A 13 -5.07 6.83 -14.62
N LEU A 14 -5.36 5.88 -13.73
CA LEU A 14 -6.04 6.10 -12.45
C LEU A 14 -5.33 7.12 -11.55
N PHE A 15 -4.04 7.39 -11.78
CA PHE A 15 -3.32 8.46 -11.09
C PHE A 15 -4.02 9.84 -11.21
N TYR A 16 -4.71 10.10 -12.33
CA TYR A 16 -5.41 11.36 -12.57
C TYR A 16 -6.90 11.33 -12.20
N HIS A 17 -7.40 10.22 -11.67
CA HIS A 17 -8.80 10.07 -11.27
C HIS A 17 -8.98 10.27 -9.77
N ASN A 18 -10.17 10.73 -9.38
CA ASN A 18 -10.57 10.82 -7.99
C ASN A 18 -11.42 9.59 -7.65
N GLU A 19 -10.79 8.60 -7.03
CA GLU A 19 -11.42 7.33 -6.68
C GLU A 19 -11.55 7.16 -5.17
N SER A 20 -12.48 6.30 -4.74
CA SER A 20 -12.68 5.97 -3.33
C SER A 20 -13.00 4.50 -3.18
N PHE A 21 -12.27 3.84 -2.29
CA PHE A 21 -12.37 2.40 -2.06
C PHE A 21 -12.71 2.13 -0.60
N ARG A 22 -13.53 1.10 -0.37
CA ARG A 22 -13.81 0.61 0.98
C ARG A 22 -12.83 -0.49 1.33
N VAL A 23 -12.28 -0.40 2.53
CA VAL A 23 -11.41 -1.40 3.13
C VAL A 23 -12.01 -1.88 4.44
N ASP A 24 -11.60 -3.06 4.89
CA ASP A 24 -12.00 -3.59 6.19
C ASP A 24 -11.56 -2.64 7.32
N GLN A 25 -12.26 -2.69 8.46
CA GLN A 25 -11.89 -1.90 9.63
C GLN A 25 -10.61 -2.43 10.30
N GLY A 26 -10.01 -1.63 11.18
CA GLY A 26 -8.88 -2.06 12.02
C GLY A 26 -7.49 -1.68 11.50
N TYR A 27 -7.41 -0.80 10.49
CA TYR A 27 -6.17 -0.17 10.05
C TYR A 27 -6.03 1.23 10.68
N GLY A 28 -4.84 1.53 11.20
CA GLY A 28 -4.56 2.79 11.91
C GLY A 28 -3.49 3.66 11.26
N SER A 29 -2.75 3.11 10.28
CA SER A 29 -1.69 3.82 9.57
C SER A 29 -1.67 3.43 8.08
N VAL A 30 -1.21 4.35 7.23
CA VAL A 30 -1.12 4.21 5.78
C VAL A 30 0.24 4.66 5.29
N GLY A 31 0.82 3.87 4.38
CA GLY A 31 2.03 4.19 3.63
C GLY A 31 1.73 4.14 2.14
N ILE A 32 2.29 5.07 1.38
CA ILE A 32 2.05 5.19 -0.05
C ILE A 32 3.39 5.11 -0.79
N SER A 33 3.44 4.28 -1.82
CA SER A 33 4.62 4.14 -2.67
C SER A 33 4.97 5.47 -3.35
N PRO A 34 6.25 5.86 -3.43
CA PRO A 34 6.67 7.05 -4.18
C PRO A 34 6.40 6.92 -5.69
N TYR A 35 6.06 5.73 -6.17
CA TYR A 35 5.62 5.49 -7.56
C TYR A 35 4.11 5.52 -7.75
N TYR A 36 3.33 5.73 -6.69
CA TYR A 36 1.86 5.75 -6.75
C TYR A 36 1.22 4.43 -7.24
N ARG A 37 1.98 3.32 -7.20
CA ARG A 37 1.47 1.99 -7.55
C ARG A 37 0.75 1.33 -6.38
N ASP A 38 1.33 1.43 -5.18
CA ASP A 38 0.85 0.66 -4.03
C ASP A 38 0.50 1.56 -2.84
N VAL A 39 -0.54 1.16 -2.13
CA VAL A 39 -0.87 1.67 -0.78
C VAL A 39 -0.81 0.50 0.19
N VAL A 40 -0.11 0.67 1.31
CA VAL A 40 -0.06 -0.31 2.40
C VAL A 40 -0.78 0.25 3.60
N LEU A 41 -1.74 -0.49 4.13
CA LEU A 41 -2.45 -0.20 5.39
C LEU A 41 -1.91 -1.11 6.49
N ALA A 42 -1.56 -0.52 7.63
CA ALA A 42 -1.11 -1.24 8.82
C ALA A 42 -2.22 -1.32 9.86
N GLY A 43 -2.42 -2.51 10.42
CA GLY A 43 -3.49 -2.75 11.38
C GLY A 43 -3.37 -4.03 12.19
N ASP A 44 -4.44 -4.31 12.93
CA ASP A 44 -4.52 -5.39 13.92
C ASP A 44 -4.23 -6.78 13.33
N SER A 45 -4.63 -7.03 12.09
CA SER A 45 -4.46 -8.32 11.40
C SER A 45 -3.18 -8.41 10.57
N GLY A 46 -2.34 -7.37 10.56
CA GLY A 46 -1.14 -7.29 9.72
C GLY A 46 -1.19 -6.15 8.70
N LEU A 47 -0.78 -6.44 7.47
CA LEU A 47 -0.75 -5.49 6.36
C LEU A 47 -1.84 -5.79 5.32
N CYS A 48 -2.41 -4.75 4.74
CA CYS A 48 -3.26 -4.82 3.54
C CYS A 48 -2.62 -3.96 2.44
N ILE A 49 -2.34 -4.56 1.29
CA ILE A 49 -1.65 -3.93 0.17
C ILE A 49 -2.65 -3.79 -0.98
N ILE A 50 -2.84 -2.56 -1.44
CA ILE A 50 -3.76 -2.19 -2.51
C ILE A 50 -2.93 -1.76 -3.71
N ASP A 51 -3.18 -2.38 -4.86
CA ASP A 51 -2.64 -1.94 -6.16
C ASP A 51 -3.53 -0.83 -6.73
N LEU A 52 -2.99 0.37 -6.87
CA LEU A 52 -3.67 1.54 -7.44
C LEU A 52 -3.77 1.50 -8.96
N GLU A 53 -3.01 0.64 -9.65
CA GLU A 53 -3.22 0.40 -11.08
C GLU A 53 -4.44 -0.48 -11.34
N ASN A 54 -4.77 -1.37 -10.39
CA ASN A 54 -5.90 -2.30 -10.45
C ASN A 54 -6.71 -2.32 -9.13
N PRO A 55 -7.29 -1.19 -8.68
CA PRO A 55 -7.79 -1.04 -7.32
C PRO A 55 -9.11 -1.77 -7.05
N TYR A 56 -9.70 -2.37 -8.10
CA TYR A 56 -10.88 -3.23 -7.99
C TYR A 56 -10.52 -4.71 -7.78
N GLU A 57 -9.24 -5.08 -7.91
CA GLU A 57 -8.77 -6.40 -7.54
C GLU A 57 -8.73 -6.55 -6.01
N PRO A 58 -8.95 -7.76 -5.48
CA PRO A 58 -8.86 -8.00 -4.04
C PRO A 58 -7.49 -7.59 -3.48
N PRO A 59 -7.43 -6.85 -2.36
CA PRO A 59 -6.16 -6.48 -1.76
C PRO A 59 -5.32 -7.69 -1.34
N PHE A 60 -4.00 -7.56 -1.48
CA PHE A 60 -3.07 -8.57 -0.99
C PHE A 60 -2.84 -8.38 0.52
N LYS A 61 -3.14 -9.40 1.32
CA LYS A 61 -3.07 -9.33 2.79
C LYS A 61 -1.89 -10.14 3.31
N VAL A 62 -1.03 -9.49 4.10
CA VAL A 62 0.05 -10.15 4.85
C VAL A 62 -0.38 -10.27 6.30
N GLN A 63 -0.76 -11.47 6.71
CA GLN A 63 -1.23 -11.72 8.06
C GLN A 63 -0.08 -11.84 9.05
N VAL A 64 -0.25 -11.22 10.21
CA VAL A 64 0.67 -11.39 11.35
C VAL A 64 -0.03 -12.28 12.38
N ASN A 65 0.23 -13.59 12.30
CA ASN A 65 -0.36 -14.58 13.22
C ASN A 65 0.46 -14.68 14.51
N SER A 66 0.48 -13.60 15.29
CA SER A 66 1.24 -13.53 16.55
C SER A 66 0.61 -12.52 17.52
N GLN A 67 1.22 -12.33 18.69
CA GLN A 67 0.80 -11.30 19.66
C GLN A 67 1.17 -9.87 19.23
N TRP A 68 1.73 -9.69 18.03
CA TRP A 68 2.21 -8.40 17.53
C TRP A 68 1.22 -7.79 16.55
N LYS A 69 0.89 -6.51 16.73
CA LYS A 69 0.14 -5.70 15.75
C LYS A 69 1.09 -4.85 14.94
N VAL A 70 0.78 -4.65 13.66
CA VAL A 70 1.48 -3.63 12.87
C VAL A 70 0.82 -2.29 13.15
N VAL A 71 1.59 -1.35 13.70
CA VAL A 71 1.06 -0.04 14.14
C VAL A 71 1.39 1.08 13.16
N ASN A 72 2.42 0.91 12.35
CA ASN A 72 2.86 1.93 11.42
C ASN A 72 3.53 1.31 10.21
N VAL A 73 3.39 1.98 9.07
CA VAL A 73 4.13 1.67 7.86
C VAL A 73 4.63 2.97 7.24
N GLU A 74 5.93 3.02 6.95
CA GLU A 74 6.57 4.20 6.35
C GLU A 74 7.30 3.79 5.08
N TRP A 75 6.93 4.42 3.97
CA TRP A 75 7.62 4.22 2.70
C TRP A 75 8.88 5.06 2.63
N CYS A 76 9.93 4.54 2.01
CA CYS A 76 11.06 5.36 1.64
C CYS A 76 10.62 6.48 0.68
N PRO A 77 10.98 7.74 0.92
CA PRO A 77 10.62 8.84 0.03
C PRO A 77 11.41 8.84 -1.27
N HIS A 78 12.49 8.05 -1.36
CA HIS A 78 13.35 7.99 -2.54
C HIS A 78 12.90 6.87 -3.49
N LYS A 79 12.48 7.24 -4.70
CA LYS A 79 12.10 6.31 -5.78
C LYS A 79 13.15 5.23 -6.07
N CYS A 80 14.44 5.52 -5.90
CA CYS A 80 15.51 4.53 -6.12
C CYS A 80 15.59 3.42 -5.05
N ARG A 81 14.80 3.53 -3.97
CA ARG A 81 14.74 2.59 -2.85
C ARG A 81 13.29 2.45 -2.39
N ASP A 82 12.44 1.84 -3.21
CA ASP A 82 10.99 1.73 -2.97
C ASP A 82 10.57 0.73 -1.88
N GLY A 83 11.45 0.44 -0.93
CA GLY A 83 11.10 -0.33 0.26
C GLY A 83 10.29 0.49 1.26
N TYR A 84 9.51 -0.22 2.09
CA TYR A 84 8.85 0.33 3.27
C TYR A 84 9.29 -0.41 4.53
N VAL A 85 9.13 0.23 5.68
CA VAL A 85 9.35 -0.36 6.99
C VAL A 85 8.01 -0.50 7.70
N ALA A 86 7.75 -1.66 8.28
CA ALA A 86 6.59 -1.93 9.11
C ALA A 86 7.02 -2.05 10.57
N SER A 87 6.43 -1.23 11.44
CA SER A 87 6.71 -1.25 12.87
C SER A 87 5.64 -2.02 13.62
N THR A 88 6.06 -2.87 14.56
CA THR A 88 5.16 -3.74 15.33
C THR A 88 5.18 -3.45 16.82
N VAL A 89 4.04 -3.59 17.48
CA VAL A 89 3.91 -3.51 18.95
C VAL A 89 3.32 -4.80 19.50
N LEU A 90 3.78 -5.21 20.68
CA LEU A 90 3.20 -6.34 21.41
C LEU A 90 1.84 -5.93 22.00
N ILE A 91 0.81 -6.75 21.79
CA ILE A 91 -0.47 -6.59 22.49
C ILE A 91 -0.30 -7.15 23.91
N PRO A 92 -0.54 -6.37 24.98
CA PRO A 92 -0.57 -6.91 26.34
C PRO A 92 -1.74 -7.90 26.47
N THR A 93 -1.45 -9.09 26.97
CA THR A 93 -2.45 -10.11 27.35
C THR A 93 -3.13 -9.79 28.67
#